data_AF-A0A936L0D0-F1
#
_entry.id   AF-A0A936L0D0-F1
#
_cell.length_a   1.000
_cell.length_b   1.000
_cell.length_c   1.000
_cell.angle_alpha   90.00
_cell.angle_beta   90.00
_cell.angle_gamma   90.00
#
_symmetry.space_group_name_H-M   'P 1'
#
loop_
_entity.id
_entity.type
_entity.pdbx_description
1 polymer ?
#
loop_
_entity_poly.entity_id
_entity_poly.type
_entity_poly.pdbx_seq_one_letter_code
_entity_poly.pdbx_strand_id
1 'polypeptide(L)'
;MRKTSILILLILPICTNAQIQISESIISFQKSYKSMFGKESGIITMDYFKSYTYEATDTVYQFKISIFNKKLEEAGSSSGAAITSGGTLALGLSKSYALNKESKSLELDKAAYSEYFNFVNKIFVLSGSPNNTGKKLYTFEKNGLVFGAQFDDSKGAELNYFIEIEGVIYPLPKADFIEIVTKMKNIYKHWNKLP
;
A
#
# COMPACT_ATOMS: atom_id res chain seq x y z
N MET A 1 -23.43 10.07 -67.48
CA MET A 1 -22.88 9.02 -66.59
C MET A 1 -21.86 9.66 -65.65
N ARG A 2 -22.25 9.92 -64.39
CA ARG A 2 -21.36 10.48 -63.36
C ARG A 2 -20.63 9.33 -62.68
N LYS A 3 -19.29 9.31 -62.75
CA LYS A 3 -18.44 8.36 -62.03
C LYS A 3 -18.22 8.89 -60.62
N THR A 4 -18.83 8.23 -59.63
CA THR A 4 -18.61 8.47 -58.21
C THR A 4 -17.32 7.77 -57.80
N SER A 5 -16.24 8.51 -57.59
CA SER A 5 -15.02 7.97 -56.99
C SER A 5 -15.24 7.77 -55.50
N ILE A 6 -15.34 6.52 -55.05
CA ILE A 6 -15.33 6.15 -53.63
C ILE A 6 -13.88 6.22 -53.15
N LEU A 7 -13.56 7.24 -52.34
CA LEU A 7 -12.32 7.32 -51.60
C LEU A 7 -12.42 6.38 -50.40
N ILE A 8 -11.77 5.21 -50.48
CA ILE A 8 -11.60 4.31 -49.33
C ILE A 8 -10.50 4.93 -48.45
N LEU A 9 -10.90 5.52 -47.32
CA LEU A 9 -9.99 6.03 -46.30
C LEU A 9 -9.42 4.82 -45.54
N LEU A 10 -8.20 4.41 -45.89
CA LEU A 10 -7.46 3.37 -45.19
C LEU A 10 -6.99 3.92 -43.84
N ILE A 11 -7.74 3.68 -42.78
CA ILE A 11 -7.32 4.01 -41.41
C ILE A 11 -6.28 2.97 -40.99
N LEU A 12 -5.00 3.36 -41.07
CA LEU A 12 -3.90 2.62 -40.45
C LEU A 12 -4.15 2.60 -38.92
N PRO A 13 -4.25 1.43 -38.27
CA PRO A 13 -4.18 1.39 -36.82
C PRO A 13 -2.76 1.80 -36.44
N ILE A 14 -2.63 2.95 -35.80
CA ILE A 14 -1.42 3.30 -35.06
C ILE A 14 -1.39 2.32 -33.88
N CYS A 15 -0.73 1.17 -34.05
CA CYS A 15 -0.41 0.29 -32.94
C CYS A 15 0.59 1.03 -32.05
N THR A 16 0.08 1.81 -31.10
CA THR A 16 0.86 2.17 -29.92
C THR A 16 1.12 0.87 -29.18
N ASN A 17 2.39 0.42 -29.15
CA ASN A 17 2.84 -0.67 -28.31
C ASN A 17 2.63 -0.25 -26.84
N ALA A 18 1.42 -0.43 -26.33
CA ALA A 18 1.18 -0.41 -24.89
C ALA A 18 1.89 -1.65 -24.36
N GLN A 19 3.12 -1.47 -23.89
CA GLN A 19 3.86 -2.51 -23.18
C GLN A 19 2.97 -3.03 -22.05
N ILE A 20 2.52 -4.27 -22.16
CA ILE A 20 1.64 -4.89 -21.17
C ILE A 20 2.46 -5.10 -19.90
N GLN A 21 2.19 -4.29 -18.90
CA GLN A 21 2.74 -4.43 -17.55
C GLN A 21 1.84 -5.37 -16.76
N ILE A 22 2.40 -6.47 -16.27
CA ILE A 22 1.72 -7.45 -15.43
C ILE A 22 2.12 -7.16 -13.97
N SER A 23 1.16 -7.18 -13.06
CA SER A 23 1.39 -7.01 -11.62
C SER A 23 0.81 -8.18 -10.84
N GLU A 24 1.64 -8.82 -10.02
CA GLU A 24 1.29 -10.01 -9.23
C GLU A 24 1.55 -9.76 -7.75
N SER A 25 0.50 -9.84 -6.92
CA SER A 25 0.64 -9.79 -5.46
C SER A 25 1.25 -11.09 -4.93
N ILE A 26 2.28 -10.95 -4.11
CA ILE A 26 3.04 -12.06 -3.50
C ILE A 26 2.58 -12.24 -2.05
N ILE A 27 2.46 -11.13 -1.31
CA ILE A 27 1.97 -11.12 0.08
C ILE A 27 0.99 -9.96 0.20
N SER A 28 -0.22 -10.27 0.66
CA SER A 28 -1.26 -9.28 0.92
C SER A 28 -1.76 -9.34 2.36
N PHE A 29 -2.27 -8.20 2.83
CA PHE A 29 -3.05 -8.05 4.04
C PHE A 29 -4.15 -7.04 3.76
N GLN A 30 -5.39 -7.36 4.12
CA GLN A 30 -6.53 -6.48 3.94
C GLN A 30 -7.51 -6.65 5.09
N LYS A 31 -7.80 -5.58 5.83
CA LYS A 31 -8.80 -5.57 6.89
C LYS A 31 -9.51 -4.23 6.99
N SER A 32 -10.74 -4.26 7.51
CA SER A 32 -11.54 -3.06 7.74
C SER A 32 -11.43 -2.58 9.18
N TYR A 33 -11.24 -1.27 9.34
CA TYR A 33 -11.10 -0.60 10.63
C TYR A 33 -12.09 0.55 10.74
N LYS A 34 -12.67 0.71 11.92
CA LYS A 34 -13.44 1.92 12.24
C LYS A 34 -12.48 3.04 12.60
N SER A 35 -12.75 4.26 12.18
CA SER A 35 -12.02 5.43 12.69
C SER A 35 -12.21 5.55 14.20
N MET A 36 -11.17 6.00 14.90
CA MET A 36 -11.23 6.35 16.32
C MET A 36 -12.18 7.53 16.56
N PHE A 37 -12.24 8.46 15.61
CA PHE A 37 -13.10 9.64 15.67
C PHE A 37 -14.00 9.66 14.43
N GLY A 38 -15.31 9.52 14.65
CA GLY A 38 -16.33 9.59 13.61
C GLY A 38 -17.02 8.25 13.28
N LYS A 39 -17.86 8.27 12.25
CA LYS A 39 -18.63 7.10 11.77
C LYS A 39 -17.98 6.41 10.58
N GLU A 40 -16.79 6.85 10.19
CA GLU A 40 -16.10 6.39 9.00
C GLU A 40 -15.41 5.04 9.26
N SER A 41 -15.27 4.25 8.22
CA SER A 41 -14.49 3.01 8.26
C SER A 41 -13.59 2.97 7.04
N GLY A 42 -12.34 2.58 7.25
CA GLY A 42 -11.34 2.38 6.22
C GLY A 42 -11.14 0.89 5.98
N ILE A 43 -10.78 0.52 4.76
CA ILE A 43 -10.17 -0.77 4.43
C ILE A 43 -8.69 -0.47 4.23
N ILE A 44 -7.86 -1.01 5.11
CA ILE A 44 -6.41 -0.90 5.00
C ILE A 44 -5.90 -2.12 4.27
N THR A 45 -5.23 -1.89 3.16
CA THR A 45 -4.59 -2.92 2.33
C THR A 45 -3.07 -2.70 2.34
N MET A 46 -2.31 -3.77 2.52
CA MET A 46 -0.86 -3.79 2.40
C MET A 46 -0.46 -4.92 1.44
N ASP A 47 0.15 -4.57 0.32
CA ASP A 47 0.50 -5.49 -0.76
C ASP A 47 1.99 -5.40 -1.09
N TYR A 48 2.67 -6.54 -1.06
CA TYR A 48 3.96 -6.72 -1.68
C TYR A 48 3.76 -7.44 -3.01
N PHE A 49 4.11 -6.78 -4.10
CA PHE A 49 3.89 -7.28 -5.45
C PHE A 49 5.14 -7.15 -6.29
N LYS A 50 5.18 -7.92 -7.37
CA LYS A 50 6.15 -7.75 -8.45
C LYS A 50 5.43 -7.26 -9.69
N SER A 51 6.09 -6.39 -10.44
CA SER A 51 5.65 -5.91 -11.73
C SER A 51 6.70 -6.22 -12.78
N TYR A 52 6.27 -6.69 -13.94
CA TYR A 52 7.15 -7.00 -15.06
C TYR A 52 6.43 -6.73 -16.38
N THR A 53 7.19 -6.46 -17.43
CA THR A 53 6.67 -6.30 -18.79
C THR A 53 7.01 -7.57 -19.57
N TYR A 54 6.08 -8.08 -20.38
CA TYR A 54 6.26 -9.35 -21.11
C TYR A 54 7.53 -9.41 -21.98
N GLU A 55 8.03 -8.26 -22.42
CA GLU A 55 9.22 -8.13 -23.27
C GLU A 55 10.47 -7.63 -22.51
N ALA A 56 10.35 -7.28 -21.22
CA ALA A 56 11.47 -6.82 -20.41
C ALA A 56 11.91 -7.90 -19.43
N THR A 57 13.22 -8.06 -19.23
CA THR A 57 13.79 -8.91 -18.16
C THR A 57 13.62 -8.29 -16.77
N ASP A 58 13.23 -7.03 -16.70
CA ASP A 58 13.28 -6.25 -15.48
C ASP A 58 12.00 -6.50 -14.66
N THR A 59 12.17 -7.29 -13.59
CA THR A 59 11.14 -7.46 -12.56
C THR A 59 11.36 -6.42 -11.47
N VAL A 60 10.37 -5.56 -11.26
CA VAL A 60 10.37 -4.57 -10.19
C VAL A 60 9.54 -5.08 -9.03
N TYR A 61 10.07 -5.01 -7.82
CA TYR A 61 9.33 -5.35 -6.60
C TYR A 61 8.96 -4.07 -5.87
N GLN A 62 7.74 -4.02 -5.35
CA GLN A 62 7.21 -2.86 -4.65
C GLN A 62 6.32 -3.29 -3.49
N PHE A 63 6.26 -2.45 -2.47
CA PHE A 63 5.33 -2.59 -1.36
C PHE A 63 4.38 -1.40 -1.32
N LYS A 64 3.08 -1.65 -1.27
CA LYS A 64 2.03 -0.63 -1.28
C LYS A 64 1.16 -0.74 -0.04
N ILE A 65 0.88 0.41 0.57
CA ILE A 65 -0.16 0.56 1.60
C ILE A 65 -1.27 1.42 0.98
N SER A 66 -2.51 0.99 1.06
CA SER A 66 -3.68 1.74 0.57
C SER A 66 -4.77 1.77 1.62
N ILE A 67 -5.51 2.88 1.71
CA ILE A 67 -6.65 3.01 2.64
C ILE A 67 -7.88 3.49 1.87
N PHE A 68 -8.90 2.63 1.78
CA PHE A 68 -10.15 2.92 1.07
C PHE A 68 -11.28 3.23 2.05
N ASN A 69 -12.06 4.27 1.78
CA ASN A 69 -13.24 4.57 2.58
C ASN A 69 -14.38 3.59 2.25
N LYS A 70 -14.89 2.87 3.26
CA LYS A 70 -15.92 1.83 3.10
C LYS A 70 -17.23 2.34 2.49
N LYS A 71 -17.52 3.64 2.53
CA LYS A 71 -18.71 4.24 1.88
C LYS A 71 -18.70 4.12 0.34
N LEU A 72 -17.56 3.79 -0.28
CA LEU A 72 -17.40 3.68 -1.73
C LEU A 72 -17.50 2.23 -2.28
N GLU A 73 -17.69 1.22 -1.45
CA GLU A 73 -17.76 -0.20 -1.87
C GLU A 73 -19.17 -0.84 -1.72
N GLU A 74 -20.22 -0.13 -2.13
CA GLU A 74 -21.47 -0.80 -2.58
C GLU A 74 -21.51 -0.84 -4.12
N ALA A 75 -20.47 -1.39 -4.74
CA ALA A 75 -20.51 -1.94 -6.11
C ALA A 75 -19.14 -2.55 -6.45
N GLY A 76 -18.96 -3.85 -6.23
CA GLY A 76 -17.77 -4.54 -6.76
C GLY A 76 -17.37 -5.81 -6.02
N SER A 77 -18.25 -6.80 -5.98
CA SER A 77 -17.84 -8.19 -5.70
C SER A 77 -16.74 -8.62 -6.66
N SER A 78 -15.63 -9.15 -6.15
CA SER A 78 -14.94 -10.33 -6.72
C SER A 78 -13.63 -10.61 -5.97
N SER A 79 -13.62 -11.70 -5.21
CA SER A 79 -12.39 -12.40 -4.84
C SER A 79 -11.75 -12.93 -6.14
N GLY A 80 -10.57 -12.41 -6.50
CA GLY A 80 -9.77 -12.98 -7.59
C GLY A 80 -9.65 -12.11 -8.83
N ALA A 81 -9.25 -10.86 -8.68
CA ALA A 81 -8.46 -10.11 -9.66
C ALA A 81 -7.98 -8.84 -8.95
N ALA A 82 -6.72 -8.47 -9.13
CA ALA A 82 -6.26 -7.15 -8.72
C ALA A 82 -7.05 -6.10 -9.52
N ILE A 83 -8.08 -5.51 -8.90
CA ILE A 83 -8.81 -4.39 -9.49
C ILE A 83 -7.94 -3.15 -9.24
N THR A 84 -7.06 -2.89 -10.20
CA THR A 84 -6.44 -1.58 -10.40
C THR A 84 -7.53 -0.63 -10.92
N SER A 85 -8.19 0.09 -10.03
CA SER A 85 -9.04 1.20 -10.39
C SER A 85 -8.20 2.48 -10.53
N GLY A 86 -8.12 2.98 -11.77
CA GLY A 86 -7.89 4.40 -12.07
C GLY A 86 -6.50 4.95 -11.78
N GLY A 87 -5.52 4.59 -12.59
CA GLY A 87 -4.25 5.32 -12.66
C GLY A 87 -3.46 4.85 -13.86
N THR A 88 -3.39 5.68 -14.90
CA THR A 88 -2.53 5.47 -16.06
C THR A 88 -1.10 5.26 -15.55
N LEU A 89 -0.60 4.03 -15.64
CA LEU A 89 0.79 3.69 -15.33
C LEU A 89 1.70 4.28 -16.41
N ALA A 90 2.03 5.57 -16.26
CA ALA A 90 3.14 6.18 -16.96
C ALA A 90 4.41 5.92 -16.14
N LEU A 91 5.06 4.79 -16.43
CA LEU A 91 6.39 4.45 -15.91
C LEU A 91 7.44 5.39 -16.53
N GLY A 92 7.59 6.57 -15.94
CA GLY A 92 8.79 7.39 -16.11
C GLY A 92 9.88 6.89 -15.18
N LEU A 93 11.04 6.53 -15.73
CA LEU A 93 12.29 6.30 -15.00
C LEU A 93 12.72 7.61 -14.31
N SER A 94 12.13 7.89 -13.16
CA SER A 94 12.51 8.98 -12.28
C SER A 94 12.11 8.60 -10.86
N LYS A 95 13.05 8.70 -9.92
CA LYS A 95 12.81 8.56 -8.47
C LYS A 95 11.53 9.33 -8.08
N SER A 96 10.41 8.65 -7.87
CA SER A 96 9.15 9.35 -7.59
C SER A 96 8.28 8.57 -6.61
N TYR A 97 8.21 9.09 -5.39
CA TYR A 97 7.11 8.87 -4.46
C TYR A 97 5.84 9.46 -5.07
N ALA A 98 4.83 8.64 -5.36
CA ALA A 98 3.54 9.13 -5.81
C ALA A 98 2.50 8.94 -4.70
N LEU A 99 2.15 10.03 -4.01
CA LEU A 99 0.91 10.06 -3.21
C LEU A 99 -0.23 10.34 -4.19
N ASN A 100 -1.00 9.31 -4.53
CA ASN A 100 -2.25 9.52 -5.27
C ASN A 100 -3.32 9.99 -4.27
N LYS A 101 -3.63 11.29 -4.31
CA LYS A 101 -4.63 11.95 -3.45
C LYS A 101 -6.05 11.41 -3.64
N GLU A 102 -6.32 10.73 -4.76
CA GLU A 102 -7.61 10.08 -5.01
C GLU A 102 -7.68 8.65 -4.44
N SER A 103 -6.55 7.98 -4.22
CA SER A 103 -6.50 6.59 -3.73
C SER A 103 -5.86 6.37 -2.36
N LYS A 104 -5.45 7.44 -1.65
CA LYS A 104 -4.82 7.38 -0.31
C LYS A 104 -3.84 6.20 -0.18
N SER A 105 -2.94 6.10 -1.16
CA SER A 105 -1.99 4.99 -1.28
C SER A 105 -0.55 5.47 -1.30
N LEU A 106 0.32 4.65 -0.71
CA LEU A 106 1.76 4.87 -0.58
C LEU A 106 2.49 3.65 -1.12
N GLU A 107 3.33 3.88 -2.11
CA GLU A 107 4.21 2.85 -2.71
C GLU A 107 5.65 3.08 -2.25
N LEU A 108 6.29 2.01 -1.78
CA LEU A 108 7.63 1.99 -1.22
C LEU A 108 8.52 1.07 -2.06
N ASP A 109 9.69 1.60 -2.44
CA ASP A 109 10.80 0.82 -2.97
C ASP A 109 11.58 0.10 -1.85
N LYS A 110 12.62 -0.65 -2.20
CA LYS A 110 13.39 -1.47 -1.23
C LYS A 110 13.98 -0.63 -0.09
N ALA A 111 14.51 0.55 -0.40
CA ALA A 111 15.17 1.40 0.57
C ALA A 111 14.15 1.99 1.54
N ALA A 112 13.09 2.61 1.00
CA ALA A 112 12.02 3.20 1.80
C ALA A 112 11.27 2.14 2.63
N TYR A 113 11.07 0.95 2.06
CA TYR A 113 10.50 -0.19 2.76
C TYR A 113 11.38 -0.64 3.93
N SER A 114 12.70 -0.72 3.73
CA SER A 114 13.63 -1.13 4.79
C SER A 114 13.63 -0.16 5.97
N GLU A 115 13.60 1.14 5.70
CA GLU A 115 13.45 2.18 6.74
C GLU A 115 12.13 2.01 7.49
N TYR A 116 11.03 1.86 6.75
CA TYR A 116 9.70 1.67 7.31
C TYR A 116 9.62 0.40 8.18
N PHE A 117 10.14 -0.73 7.69
CA PHE A 117 10.19 -1.98 8.44
C PHE A 117 11.03 -1.87 9.71
N ASN A 118 12.20 -1.24 9.65
CA ASN A 118 13.04 -1.05 10.83
C ASN A 118 12.34 -0.24 11.91
N PHE A 119 11.58 0.78 11.51
CA PHE A 119 10.77 1.55 12.44
C PHE A 119 9.64 0.71 13.07
N VAL A 120 8.84 0.04 12.25
CA VAL A 120 7.73 -0.81 12.72
C VAL A 120 8.25 -1.92 13.64
N ASN A 121 9.39 -2.52 13.31
CA ASN A 121 10.05 -3.51 14.14
C ASN A 121 10.59 -2.90 15.45
N LYS A 122 11.11 -1.68 15.43
CA LYS A 122 11.52 -0.96 16.66
C LYS A 122 10.33 -0.71 17.58
N ILE A 123 9.19 -0.27 17.03
CA ILE A 123 7.93 -0.19 17.80
C ILE A 123 7.61 -1.56 18.41
N PHE A 124 7.59 -2.61 17.60
CA PHE A 124 7.27 -3.97 18.06
C PHE A 124 8.15 -4.40 19.25
N VAL A 125 9.47 -4.22 19.14
CA VAL A 125 10.44 -4.55 20.21
C VAL A 125 10.25 -3.69 21.46
N LEU A 126 10.16 -2.36 21.31
CA LEU A 126 9.99 -1.44 22.45
C LEU A 126 8.68 -1.71 23.19
N SER A 127 7.67 -2.11 22.45
CA SER A 127 6.34 -2.37 22.98
C SER A 127 6.24 -3.67 23.79
N GLY A 128 7.19 -4.60 23.61
CA GLY A 128 7.35 -5.78 24.45
C GLY A 128 8.36 -5.61 25.59
N SER A 129 8.97 -4.43 25.76
CA SER A 129 10.01 -4.21 26.75
C SER A 129 9.42 -3.92 28.14
N PRO A 130 9.85 -4.64 29.20
CA PRO A 130 9.39 -4.39 30.58
C PRO A 130 9.88 -3.04 31.13
N ASN A 131 10.86 -2.41 30.48
CA ASN A 131 11.44 -1.13 30.91
C ASN A 131 10.72 0.07 30.29
N ASN A 132 9.67 -0.15 29.49
CA ASN A 132 8.86 0.94 29.00
C ASN A 132 7.90 1.37 30.10
N THR A 133 8.17 2.52 30.71
CA THR A 133 7.34 3.13 31.76
C THR A 133 6.88 4.52 31.33
N GLY A 134 5.81 5.00 31.95
CA GLY A 134 5.13 6.24 31.65
C GLY A 134 4.34 6.21 30.34
N LYS A 135 3.77 7.36 30.01
CA LYS A 135 3.07 7.57 28.74
C LYS A 135 4.07 7.88 27.63
N LYS A 136 4.12 7.05 26.58
CA LYS A 136 5.00 7.27 25.42
C LYS A 136 4.24 7.10 24.11
N LEU A 137 4.59 7.93 23.15
CA LEU A 137 4.05 7.88 21.79
C LEU A 137 5.21 7.65 20.81
N TYR A 138 5.08 6.60 20.01
CA TYR A 138 5.99 6.29 18.91
C TYR A 138 5.23 6.48 17.61
N THR A 139 5.74 7.34 16.73
CA THR A 139 5.15 7.57 15.41
C THR A 139 6.23 7.61 14.34
N PHE A 140 5.88 7.13 13.17
CA PHE A 140 6.62 7.35 11.93
C PHE A 140 5.66 7.88 10.91
N GLU A 141 5.98 9.05 10.39
CA GLU A 141 5.23 9.69 9.35
C GLU A 141 6.01 9.63 8.04
N LYS A 142 5.33 9.23 6.98
CA LYS A 142 5.83 9.39 5.62
C LYS A 142 4.66 9.73 4.71
N ASN A 143 4.76 10.88 4.04
CA ASN A 143 3.80 11.34 3.03
C ASN A 143 2.34 11.30 3.52
N GLY A 144 2.09 11.73 4.76
CA GLY A 144 0.75 11.77 5.35
C GLY A 144 0.21 10.42 5.84
N LEU A 145 0.95 9.32 5.69
CA LEU A 145 0.71 8.06 6.40
C LEU A 145 1.55 8.03 7.67
N VAL A 146 0.89 7.87 8.80
CA VAL A 146 1.49 7.73 10.12
C VAL A 146 1.26 6.32 10.61
N PHE A 147 2.33 5.63 10.99
CA PHE A 147 2.24 4.38 11.74
C PHE A 147 2.67 4.65 13.18
N GLY A 148 1.85 4.25 14.16
CA GLY A 148 2.12 4.59 15.54
C GLY A 148 1.75 3.55 16.58
N ALA A 149 2.34 3.73 17.76
CA ALA A 149 2.01 3.01 18.97
C ALA A 149 2.04 3.95 20.17
N GLN A 150 1.02 3.89 20.99
CA GLN A 150 0.96 4.55 22.28
C GLN A 150 1.09 3.51 23.38
N PHE A 151 2.03 3.74 24.28
CA PHE A 151 2.19 2.99 25.52
C PHE A 151 1.71 3.85 26.70
N ASP A 152 0.91 3.27 27.59
CA ASP A 152 0.40 3.93 28.79
C ASP A 152 0.36 2.92 29.96
N ASP A 153 1.20 3.12 30.97
CA ASP A 153 1.26 2.26 32.16
C ASP A 153 0.43 2.79 33.34
N SER A 154 -0.26 3.92 33.19
CA SER A 154 -1.02 4.56 34.28
C SER A 154 -2.23 3.75 34.75
N LYS A 155 -2.70 2.78 33.94
CA LYS A 155 -3.88 1.93 34.21
C LYS A 155 -3.58 0.43 34.09
N GLY A 156 -2.32 0.04 34.25
CA GLY A 156 -1.81 -1.26 33.83
C GLY A 156 -1.35 -1.13 32.37
N ALA A 157 -0.12 -1.55 32.08
CA ALA A 157 0.56 -1.34 30.79
C ALA A 157 -0.34 -1.66 29.58
N GLU A 158 -0.93 -0.62 28.99
CA GLU A 158 -1.76 -0.69 27.80
C GLU A 158 -0.95 -0.21 26.61
N LEU A 159 -1.11 -0.94 25.51
CA LEU A 159 -0.39 -0.68 24.28
C LEU A 159 -1.38 -0.65 23.13
N ASN A 160 -1.49 0.52 22.53
CA ASN A 160 -2.44 0.82 21.47
C ASN A 160 -1.69 1.12 20.18
N TYR A 161 -1.91 0.30 19.15
CA TYR A 161 -1.33 0.51 17.83
C TYR A 161 -2.34 1.24 16.94
N PHE A 162 -1.86 2.03 15.99
CA PHE A 162 -2.73 2.71 15.05
C PHE A 162 -2.01 3.03 13.74
N ILE A 163 -2.83 3.23 12.70
CA ILE A 163 -2.44 3.89 11.47
C ILE A 163 -3.24 5.18 11.37
N GLU A 164 -2.57 6.28 11.09
CA GLU A 164 -3.22 7.54 10.81
C GLU A 164 -2.95 7.95 9.35
N ILE A 165 -3.96 8.49 8.69
CA ILE A 165 -3.82 9.07 7.36
C ILE A 165 -4.65 10.35 7.27
N GLU A 166 -4.02 11.44 6.85
CA GLU A 166 -4.67 12.75 6.72
C GLU A 166 -5.48 13.15 7.99
N GLY A 167 -4.94 12.85 9.17
CA GLY A 167 -5.59 13.17 10.46
C GLY A 167 -6.67 12.18 10.91
N VAL A 168 -6.96 11.11 10.15
CA VAL A 168 -7.90 10.06 10.54
C VAL A 168 -7.15 8.89 11.15
N ILE A 169 -7.44 8.57 12.43
CA ILE A 169 -6.76 7.51 13.19
C ILE A 169 -7.58 6.21 13.12
N TYR A 170 -6.95 5.13 12.68
CA TYR A 170 -7.49 3.78 12.67
C TYR A 170 -6.76 2.94 13.73
N PRO A 171 -7.42 2.59 14.86
CA PRO A 171 -6.82 1.74 15.88
C PRO A 171 -6.65 0.32 15.33
N LEU A 172 -5.47 -0.24 15.57
CA LEU A 172 -5.11 -1.60 15.17
C LEU A 172 -5.15 -2.52 16.40
N PRO A 173 -5.95 -3.61 16.36
CA PRO A 173 -5.85 -4.67 17.34
C PRO A 173 -4.44 -5.25 17.38
N LYS A 174 -3.96 -5.61 18.58
CA LYS A 174 -2.63 -6.22 18.76
C LYS A 174 -2.38 -7.43 17.85
N ALA A 175 -3.40 -8.28 17.64
CA ALA A 175 -3.29 -9.44 16.76
C ALA A 175 -2.99 -9.04 15.31
N ASP A 176 -3.68 -8.02 14.81
CA ASP A 176 -3.48 -7.49 13.45
C ASP A 176 -2.11 -6.85 13.32
N PHE A 177 -1.67 -6.12 14.35
CA PHE A 177 -0.31 -5.55 14.37
C PHE A 177 0.76 -6.66 14.25
N ILE A 178 0.65 -7.71 15.05
CA ILE A 178 1.58 -8.86 15.01
C ILE A 178 1.57 -9.51 13.61
N GLU A 179 0.39 -9.67 13.01
CA GLU A 179 0.24 -10.22 11.66
C GLU A 179 0.96 -9.36 10.61
N ILE A 180 0.75 -8.03 10.65
CA ILE A 180 1.40 -7.06 9.78
C ILE A 180 2.92 -7.13 9.92
N VAL A 181 3.45 -7.04 11.16
CA VAL A 181 4.91 -7.10 11.40
C VAL A 181 5.51 -8.43 10.91
N THR A 182 4.79 -9.54 11.08
CA THR A 182 5.22 -10.86 10.62
C THR A 182 5.31 -10.91 9.09
N LYS A 183 4.28 -10.42 8.39
CA LYS A 183 4.27 -10.31 6.93
C LYS A 183 5.39 -9.40 6.44
N MET A 184 5.59 -8.25 7.08
CA MET A 184 6.68 -7.34 6.75
C MET A 184 8.06 -7.98 6.93
N LYS A 185 8.28 -8.73 8.01
CA LYS A 185 9.53 -9.48 8.21
C LYS A 185 9.79 -10.49 7.09
N ASN A 186 8.74 -11.14 6.57
CA ASN A 186 8.86 -12.07 5.46
C ASN A 186 9.21 -11.36 4.14
N ILE A 187 8.57 -10.22 3.87
CA ILE A 187 8.89 -9.36 2.72
C ILE A 187 10.35 -8.89 2.79
N TYR A 188 10.78 -8.35 3.94
CA TYR A 188 12.17 -7.91 4.15
C TYR A 188 13.18 -9.02 3.87
N LYS A 189 12.93 -10.24 4.37
CA LYS A 189 13.78 -11.40 4.10
C LYS A 189 13.81 -11.79 2.63
N HIS A 190 12.67 -11.73 1.95
CA HIS A 190 12.58 -12.04 0.52
C HIS A 190 13.34 -10.98 -0.29
N TRP A 191 13.08 -9.70 -0.05
CA TRP A 191 13.66 -8.58 -0.82
C TRP A 191 15.18 -8.48 -0.69
N ASN A 192 15.75 -8.91 0.44
CA ASN A 192 17.20 -8.97 0.64
C ASN A 192 17.88 -10.16 -0.02
N LYS A 193 17.13 -11.16 -0.51
CA LYS A 193 17.66 -12.29 -1.29
C LYS A 193 17.59 -12.04 -2.80
N LEU A 194 16.89 -10.99 -3.21
CA LEU A 194 16.84 -10.59 -4.62
C LEU A 194 18.19 -9.99 -5.03
N PRO A 195 18.64 -10.28 -6.26
CA PRO A 195 19.90 -9.77 -6.81
C PRO A 195 19.92 -8.23 -6.91
#